data_AF-A0A143Q5V5-F1
#
_entry.id   AF-A0A143Q5V5-F1
#
_cell.length_a   1.000
_cell.length_b   1.000
_cell.length_c   1.000
_cell.angle_alpha   90.00
_cell.angle_beta   90.00
_cell.angle_gamma   90.00
#
_symmetry.space_group_name_H-M   'P 1'
#
loop_
_entity.id
_entity.type
_entity.pdbx_description
1 polymer ?
#
loop_
_entity_poly.entity_id
_entity_poly.type
_entity_poly.pdbx_seq_one_letter_code
_entity_poly.pdbx_strand_id
1 'polypeptide(L)'
;MVMSEGRSDIRLRPDQRLYGPSVYDDATRIVVGHSFHPYTADLGTFPADSGPMFVRAVVSSYRLAPSAPPLRLQSDPTAEVSLVEAEGWFRAGVGEEWADYAYLRAADDGIPARAGLYRFGLILDATGAPMLAPTNFEWSRVDRRAERGIHKLAPSDANTVLRERILREGPFADPSAYLDPRTTPDGRWRIETSVRDADDDTAATFWMLTDLLRVRGGVHTRFVPVAFHLVGRSATLTYRLVGRPGIYDATVPIPSSTDLASTPSQGDHVGRYGYHPPVFPMTAGQWAHGLCAFWMEMVAYGRIGDVRPPWAR
;
A
#
# COMPACT_ATOMS: atom_id res chain seq x y z
N MET A 1 25.01 0.39 -7.51
CA MET A 1 23.90 0.46 -6.53
C MET A 1 22.68 0.97 -7.30
N VAL A 2 21.85 0.06 -7.81
CA VAL A 2 20.70 0.42 -8.65
C VAL A 2 19.50 0.61 -7.72
N MET A 3 19.14 1.87 -7.48
CA MET A 3 17.87 2.21 -6.84
C MET A 3 16.79 2.08 -7.92
N SER A 4 15.92 1.08 -7.83
CA SER A 4 14.73 1.02 -8.68
C SER A 4 13.63 1.87 -8.03
N GLU A 5 13.28 2.96 -8.68
CA GLU A 5 12.08 3.73 -8.36
C GLU A 5 10.87 2.87 -8.75
N GLY A 6 10.28 2.21 -7.74
CA GLY A 6 9.13 1.34 -7.89
C GLY A 6 7.87 2.11 -8.27
N ARG A 7 7.59 2.20 -9.57
CA ARG A 7 6.20 2.22 -10.05
C ARG A 7 5.69 0.78 -10.03
N SER A 8 4.52 0.55 -9.42
CA SER A 8 3.87 -0.75 -9.22
C SER A 8 3.50 -1.51 -10.50
N ASP A 9 3.80 -0.96 -11.67
CA ASP A 9 3.30 -1.38 -12.98
C ASP A 9 4.40 -1.99 -13.86
N ILE A 10 5.51 -2.45 -13.25
CA ILE A 10 6.58 -3.14 -13.98
C ILE A 10 5.98 -4.41 -14.60
N ARG A 11 5.56 -4.30 -15.86
CA ARG A 11 5.31 -5.42 -16.76
C ARG A 11 6.57 -6.27 -16.75
N LEU A 12 6.51 -7.39 -16.04
CA LEU A 12 7.62 -8.33 -15.95
C LEU A 12 8.06 -8.71 -17.35
N ARG A 13 9.37 -8.69 -17.59
CA ARG A 13 9.90 -9.15 -18.87
C ARG A 13 9.64 -10.66 -18.98
N PRO A 14 9.37 -11.21 -20.19
CA PRO A 14 9.03 -12.62 -20.36
C PRO A 14 10.07 -13.62 -19.80
N ASP A 15 11.34 -13.23 -19.75
CA ASP A 15 12.47 -13.98 -19.18
C ASP A 15 12.47 -14.03 -17.64
N GLN A 16 11.65 -13.22 -16.98
CA GLN A 16 11.53 -13.16 -15.52
C GLN A 16 10.29 -13.92 -15.01
N ARG A 17 9.69 -14.77 -15.86
CA ARG A 17 8.47 -15.50 -15.57
C ARG A 17 8.73 -17.00 -15.63
N LEU A 18 8.27 -17.73 -14.63
CA LEU A 18 8.14 -19.17 -14.76
C LEU A 18 6.94 -19.45 -15.68
N TYR A 19 7.13 -20.33 -16.65
CA TYR A 19 6.13 -20.64 -17.68
C TYR A 19 6.14 -22.14 -17.99
N GLY A 20 4.96 -22.73 -18.14
CA GLY A 20 4.83 -24.12 -18.54
C GLY A 20 3.40 -24.53 -18.90
N PRO A 21 3.20 -25.78 -19.37
CA PRO A 21 1.88 -26.35 -19.62
C PRO A 21 1.09 -26.50 -18.31
N SER A 22 -0.24 -26.42 -18.39
CA SER A 22 -1.06 -26.92 -17.28
C SER A 22 -0.80 -28.42 -17.11
N VAL A 23 -0.86 -28.89 -15.86
CA VAL A 23 -0.70 -30.31 -15.51
C VAL A 23 -1.86 -31.15 -16.05
N TYR A 24 -3.03 -30.55 -16.25
CA TYR A 24 -4.26 -31.24 -16.62
C TYR A 24 -4.79 -30.88 -18.02
N ASP A 25 -4.22 -29.87 -18.69
CA ASP A 25 -4.62 -29.44 -20.03
C ASP A 25 -3.42 -28.90 -20.84
N ASP A 26 -2.92 -29.70 -21.78
CA ASP A 26 -1.79 -29.34 -22.64
C ASP A 26 -2.05 -28.14 -23.57
N ALA A 27 -3.31 -27.74 -23.77
CA ALA A 27 -3.65 -26.52 -24.51
C ALA A 27 -3.60 -25.26 -23.66
N THR A 28 -3.47 -25.41 -22.34
CA THR A 28 -3.38 -24.33 -21.36
C THR A 28 -1.92 -24.10 -20.97
N ARG A 29 -1.56 -22.83 -20.79
CA ARG A 29 -0.26 -22.40 -20.28
C ARG A 29 -0.43 -21.61 -19.01
N ILE A 30 0.44 -21.92 -18.06
CA ILE A 30 0.53 -21.23 -16.79
C ILE A 30 1.71 -20.30 -16.83
N VAL A 31 1.50 -19.10 -16.33
CA VAL A 31 2.51 -18.05 -16.20
C VAL A 31 2.52 -17.60 -14.76
N VAL A 32 3.69 -17.66 -14.14
CA VAL A 32 3.93 -17.12 -12.79
C VAL A 32 4.76 -15.86 -12.92
N GLY A 33 4.21 -14.75 -12.43
CA GLY A 33 4.89 -13.46 -12.39
C GLY A 33 5.06 -12.96 -10.96
N HIS A 34 6.21 -12.35 -10.66
CA HIS A 34 6.52 -11.77 -9.36
C HIS A 34 6.79 -10.27 -9.46
N SER A 35 6.26 -9.46 -8.56
CA SER A 35 6.63 -8.04 -8.43
C SER A 35 6.80 -7.68 -6.97
N PHE A 36 7.48 -6.57 -6.70
CA PHE A 36 7.76 -6.12 -5.34
C PHE A 36 6.92 -4.89 -5.01
N HIS A 37 6.42 -4.80 -3.79
CA HIS A 37 5.76 -3.59 -3.30
C HIS A 37 6.80 -2.65 -2.68
N PRO A 38 6.95 -1.43 -3.20
CA PRO A 38 7.84 -0.45 -2.59
C PRO A 38 7.30 -0.03 -1.22
N TYR A 39 8.17 0.26 -0.25
CA TYR A 39 7.76 0.75 1.08
C TYR A 39 6.85 -0.20 1.87
N THR A 40 7.13 -1.51 1.84
CA THR A 40 6.37 -2.50 2.61
C THR A 40 6.36 -2.18 4.11
N ALA A 41 7.40 -1.54 4.63
CA ALA A 41 7.45 -1.06 6.01
C ALA A 41 6.29 -0.13 6.38
N ASP A 42 5.66 0.55 5.41
CA ASP A 42 4.51 1.43 5.65
C ASP A 42 3.16 0.70 5.63
N LEU A 43 3.15 -0.59 5.28
CA LEU A 43 1.94 -1.41 5.21
C LEU A 43 1.61 -2.09 6.53
N GLY A 44 2.41 -1.95 7.58
CA GLY A 44 2.11 -2.57 8.87
C GLY A 44 3.22 -2.33 9.88
N THR A 45 3.12 -2.98 11.03
CA THR A 45 4.17 -2.94 12.05
C THR A 45 5.09 -4.14 11.92
N PHE A 46 6.38 -3.87 11.74
CA PHE A 46 7.42 -4.88 11.59
C PHE A 46 8.50 -4.69 12.66
N PRO A 47 9.28 -5.74 13.00
CA PRO A 47 10.46 -5.58 13.84
C PRO A 47 11.38 -4.47 13.31
N ALA A 48 12.00 -3.72 14.23
CA ALA A 48 12.98 -2.70 13.86
C ALA A 48 14.08 -3.30 12.98
N ASP A 49 14.52 -2.54 11.98
CA ASP A 49 15.59 -2.90 11.04
C ASP A 49 15.35 -4.17 10.20
N SER A 50 14.14 -4.76 10.26
CA SER A 50 13.79 -5.93 9.43
C SER A 50 13.81 -5.64 7.93
N GLY A 51 13.68 -4.38 7.51
CA GLY A 51 13.66 -3.97 6.11
C GLY A 51 12.69 -4.80 5.26
N PRO A 52 11.40 -4.87 5.63
CA PRO A 52 10.47 -5.83 5.05
C PRO A 52 10.21 -5.51 3.57
N MET A 53 10.00 -6.57 2.78
CA MET A 53 9.67 -6.51 1.36
C MET A 53 8.53 -7.46 1.03
N PHE A 54 7.41 -6.92 0.56
CA PHE A 54 6.27 -7.69 0.11
C PHE A 54 6.45 -8.08 -1.36
N VAL A 55 6.43 -9.38 -1.61
CA VAL A 55 6.49 -9.98 -2.94
C VAL A 55 5.08 -10.37 -3.36
N ARG A 56 4.58 -9.72 -4.42
CA ARG A 56 3.35 -10.11 -5.12
C ARG A 56 3.68 -11.22 -6.10
N ALA A 57 2.99 -12.35 -6.01
CA ALA A 57 3.04 -13.37 -7.03
C ALA A 57 1.67 -13.54 -7.67
N VAL A 58 1.65 -13.72 -8.98
CA VAL A 58 0.41 -13.89 -9.75
C VAL A 58 0.57 -15.11 -10.63
N VAL A 59 -0.37 -16.05 -10.49
CA VAL A 59 -0.48 -17.23 -11.35
C VAL A 59 -1.64 -17.00 -12.31
N SER A 60 -1.34 -16.93 -13.59
CA SER A 60 -2.31 -16.67 -14.67
C SER A 60 -2.33 -17.84 -15.64
N SER A 61 -3.51 -18.21 -16.12
CA SER A 61 -3.69 -19.29 -17.10
C SER A 61 -4.25 -18.79 -18.43
N TYR A 62 -3.64 -19.25 -19.52
CA TYR A 62 -3.99 -18.82 -20.87
C TYR A 62 -4.17 -20.02 -21.78
N ARG A 63 -5.20 -19.99 -22.61
CA ARG A 63 -5.37 -20.96 -23.69
C ARG A 63 -4.50 -20.55 -24.87
N LEU A 64 -3.59 -21.43 -25.29
CA LEU A 64 -2.77 -21.23 -26.49
C LEU A 64 -3.24 -22.14 -27.60
N ALA A 65 -4.39 -21.80 -28.19
CA ALA A 65 -4.77 -22.36 -29.48
C ALA A 65 -3.75 -21.94 -30.57
N PRO A 66 -3.60 -22.69 -31.68
CA PRO A 66 -2.67 -22.34 -32.76
C PRO A 66 -2.87 -20.93 -33.34
N SER A 67 -4.09 -20.39 -33.26
CA SER A 67 -4.46 -19.05 -33.72
C SER A 67 -4.37 -17.97 -32.62
N ALA A 68 -4.03 -18.34 -31.39
CA ALA A 68 -3.98 -17.40 -30.28
C ALA A 68 -2.81 -16.42 -30.42
N PRO A 69 -2.99 -15.13 -30.07
CA PRO A 69 -1.89 -14.18 -30.07
C PRO A 69 -0.80 -14.61 -29.06
N PRO A 70 0.48 -14.28 -29.30
CA PRO A 70 1.56 -14.55 -28.36
C PRO A 70 1.23 -14.05 -26.95
N LEU A 71 1.60 -14.80 -25.90
CA LEU A 71 1.30 -14.47 -24.49
C LEU A 71 1.65 -13.03 -24.10
N ARG A 72 2.73 -12.47 -24.67
CA ARG A 72 3.14 -11.08 -24.43
C ARG A 72 2.11 -10.02 -24.85
N LEU A 73 1.17 -10.38 -25.71
CA LEU A 73 0.10 -9.53 -26.23
C LEU A 73 -1.25 -9.79 -25.54
N GLN A 74 -1.33 -10.79 -24.66
CA GLN A 74 -2.56 -11.10 -23.91
C GLN A 74 -2.56 -10.32 -22.59
N SER A 75 -3.61 -9.53 -22.36
CA SER A 75 -3.78 -8.76 -21.12
C SER A 75 -4.43 -9.59 -20.01
N ASP A 76 -5.45 -10.37 -20.36
CA ASP A 76 -6.31 -11.06 -19.41
C ASP A 76 -6.21 -12.58 -19.58
N PRO A 77 -6.27 -13.35 -18.47
CA PRO A 77 -6.30 -14.80 -18.53
C PRO A 77 -7.47 -15.34 -19.37
N THR A 78 -7.21 -16.40 -20.14
CA THR A 78 -8.17 -16.97 -21.11
C THR A 78 -8.51 -18.44 -20.85
N ALA A 79 -7.97 -19.01 -19.78
CA ALA A 79 -8.28 -20.35 -19.30
C ALA A 79 -8.42 -20.33 -17.78
N GLU A 80 -9.08 -21.33 -17.19
CA GLU A 80 -9.19 -21.50 -15.74
C GLU A 80 -8.47 -22.76 -15.27
N VAL A 81 -7.72 -22.62 -14.17
CA VAL A 81 -7.10 -23.75 -13.46
C VAL A 81 -7.62 -23.87 -12.04
N SER A 82 -7.39 -25.03 -11.42
CA SER A 82 -7.75 -25.24 -10.03
C SER A 82 -6.83 -24.46 -9.10
N LEU A 83 -7.30 -24.15 -7.88
CA LEU A 83 -6.47 -23.57 -6.83
C LEU A 83 -5.24 -24.44 -6.52
N VAL A 84 -5.42 -25.77 -6.48
CA VAL A 84 -4.34 -26.73 -6.19
C VAL A 84 -3.22 -26.63 -7.23
N GLU A 85 -3.58 -26.57 -8.50
CA GLU A 85 -2.60 -26.40 -9.58
C GLU A 85 -1.93 -25.03 -9.50
N ALA A 86 -2.69 -23.97 -9.25
CA ALA A 86 -2.13 -22.63 -9.11
C ALA A 86 -1.16 -22.51 -7.92
N GLU A 87 -1.48 -23.13 -6.78
CA GLU A 87 -0.59 -23.20 -5.63
C GLU A 87 0.68 -23.99 -5.95
N GLY A 88 0.58 -25.11 -6.66
CA GLY A 88 1.75 -25.88 -7.11
C GLY A 88 2.68 -25.06 -8.01
N TRP A 89 2.13 -24.32 -8.97
CA TRP A 89 2.91 -23.40 -9.81
C TRP A 89 3.51 -22.25 -9.02
N PHE A 90 2.79 -21.69 -8.05
CA PHE A 90 3.32 -20.68 -7.15
C PHE A 90 4.51 -21.22 -6.35
N ARG A 91 4.36 -22.37 -5.68
CA ARG A 91 5.43 -23.06 -4.94
C ARG A 91 6.65 -23.34 -5.80
N ALA A 92 6.47 -23.81 -7.02
CA ALA A 92 7.57 -24.00 -7.98
C ALA A 92 8.25 -22.68 -8.37
N GLY A 93 7.50 -21.57 -8.41
CA GLY A 93 8.00 -20.25 -8.79
C GLY A 93 8.77 -19.53 -7.69
N VAL A 94 8.40 -19.69 -6.42
CA VAL A 94 9.04 -19.02 -5.27
C VAL A 94 9.88 -19.92 -4.37
N GLY A 95 9.74 -21.24 -4.50
CA GLY A 95 10.32 -22.23 -3.59
C GLY A 95 9.42 -22.54 -2.38
N GLU A 96 9.50 -23.77 -1.88
CA GLU A 96 8.67 -24.26 -0.78
C GLU A 96 8.82 -23.45 0.50
N GLU A 97 10.05 -23.06 0.85
CA GLU A 97 10.35 -22.32 2.08
C GLU A 97 9.60 -20.98 2.12
N TRP A 98 9.59 -20.23 1.02
CA TRP A 98 8.88 -18.95 0.94
C TRP A 98 7.37 -19.15 0.80
N ALA A 99 6.94 -20.14 0.03
CA ALA A 99 5.52 -20.42 -0.18
C ALA A 99 4.80 -20.78 1.12
N ASP A 100 5.48 -21.44 2.06
CA ASP A 100 4.94 -21.77 3.38
C ASP A 100 4.54 -20.55 4.20
N TYR A 101 5.07 -19.36 3.92
CA TYR A 101 4.71 -18.10 4.58
C TYR A 101 3.70 -17.26 3.78
N ALA A 102 3.33 -17.70 2.58
CA ALA A 102 2.51 -16.92 1.69
C ALA A 102 1.02 -16.92 2.04
N TYR A 103 0.33 -15.92 1.52
CA TYR A 103 -1.10 -15.68 1.62
C TYR A 103 -1.69 -15.66 0.21
N LEU A 104 -2.81 -16.35 0.03
CA LEU A 104 -3.69 -16.17 -1.11
C LEU A 104 -4.60 -14.96 -0.88
N ARG A 105 -4.83 -14.20 -1.94
CA ARG A 105 -5.68 -13.01 -1.95
C ARG A 105 -6.82 -13.22 -2.95
N ALA A 106 -8.00 -13.51 -2.43
CA ALA A 106 -9.23 -13.64 -3.20
C ALA A 106 -9.87 -12.25 -3.44
N ALA A 107 -10.80 -12.18 -4.40
CA ALA A 107 -11.53 -10.94 -4.67
C ALA A 107 -12.58 -10.64 -3.59
N ASP A 108 -13.12 -11.72 -2.99
CA ASP A 108 -14.18 -11.73 -2.00
C ASP A 108 -13.82 -12.76 -0.90
N ASP A 109 -14.72 -12.98 0.07
CA ASP A 109 -14.49 -13.94 1.18
C ASP A 109 -14.33 -15.40 0.73
N GLY A 110 -14.75 -15.73 -0.49
CA GLY A 110 -14.65 -17.06 -1.08
C GLY A 110 -13.46 -17.21 -2.01
N ILE A 111 -12.69 -18.29 -1.84
CA ILE A 111 -11.66 -18.70 -2.80
C ILE A 111 -12.34 -19.50 -3.92
N PRO A 112 -12.31 -19.03 -5.18
CA PRO A 112 -12.90 -19.79 -6.26
C PRO A 112 -12.11 -21.08 -6.49
N ALA A 113 -12.83 -22.19 -6.60
CA ALA A 113 -12.22 -23.51 -6.84
C ALA A 113 -11.45 -23.57 -8.16
N ARG A 114 -11.90 -22.79 -9.16
CA ARG A 114 -11.22 -22.56 -10.42
C ARG A 114 -11.24 -21.08 -10.78
N ALA A 115 -10.14 -20.56 -11.32
CA ALA A 115 -10.05 -19.20 -11.81
C ALA A 115 -8.94 -19.10 -12.85
N GLY A 116 -9.01 -18.07 -13.71
CA GLY A 116 -7.92 -17.74 -14.61
C GLY A 116 -6.75 -17.01 -13.93
N LEU A 117 -6.96 -16.56 -12.70
CA LEU A 117 -6.01 -15.71 -11.97
C LEU A 117 -6.05 -16.00 -10.47
N TYR A 118 -4.91 -16.39 -9.92
CA TYR A 118 -4.70 -16.46 -8.47
C TYR A 118 -3.60 -15.49 -8.06
N ARG A 119 -3.83 -14.77 -6.96
CA ARG A 119 -2.91 -13.76 -6.43
C ARG A 119 -2.37 -14.25 -5.10
N PHE A 120 -1.07 -14.40 -5.02
CA PHE A 120 -0.37 -14.73 -3.79
C PHE A 120 0.47 -13.53 -3.33
N GLY A 121 0.87 -13.56 -2.08
CA GLY A 121 1.72 -12.55 -1.47
C GLY A 121 2.49 -13.12 -0.30
N LEU A 122 3.76 -12.75 -0.16
CA LEU A 122 4.59 -13.11 0.99
C LEU A 122 5.49 -11.94 1.36
N ILE A 123 6.01 -11.94 2.59
CA ILE A 123 6.90 -10.89 3.07
C ILE A 123 8.25 -11.53 3.38
N LEU A 124 9.31 -10.89 2.90
CA LEU A 124 10.69 -11.21 3.21
C LEU A 124 11.30 -10.11 4.06
N ASP A 125 12.24 -10.44 4.93
CA ASP A 125 13.13 -9.45 5.55
C ASP A 125 14.27 -9.03 4.60
N ALA A 126 15.12 -8.12 5.07
CA ALA A 126 16.30 -7.63 4.36
C ALA A 126 17.33 -8.72 4.01
N THR A 127 17.28 -9.88 4.68
CA THR A 127 18.15 -11.04 4.41
C THR A 127 17.54 -12.03 3.42
N GLY A 128 16.26 -11.86 3.06
CA GLY A 128 15.50 -12.77 2.21
C GLY A 128 14.81 -13.90 2.98
N ALA A 129 14.80 -13.86 4.32
CA ALA A 129 14.08 -14.83 5.13
C ALA A 129 12.58 -14.50 5.16
N PRO A 130 11.69 -15.51 5.04
CA PRO A 130 10.26 -15.26 5.00
C PRO A 130 9.69 -14.97 6.41
N MET A 131 8.68 -14.10 6.46
CA MET A 131 7.97 -13.75 7.69
C MET A 131 6.46 -13.71 7.49
N LEU A 132 5.72 -13.98 8.57
CA LEU A 132 4.28 -13.80 8.59
C LEU A 132 3.94 -12.30 8.53
N ALA A 133 2.86 -11.97 7.82
CA ALA A 133 2.33 -10.62 7.84
C ALA A 133 1.83 -10.28 9.26
N PRO A 134 2.05 -9.04 9.73
CA PRO A 134 1.49 -8.62 10.99
C PRO A 134 -0.04 -8.55 10.92
N THR A 135 -0.72 -8.68 12.05
CA THR A 135 -2.19 -8.61 12.13
C THR A 135 -2.74 -7.24 11.69
N ASN A 136 -1.93 -6.18 11.75
CA ASN A 136 -2.26 -4.85 11.28
C ASN A 136 -1.72 -4.53 9.87
N PHE A 137 -1.45 -5.56 9.06
CA PHE A 137 -1.00 -5.35 7.68
C PHE A 137 -2.14 -4.83 6.78
N GLU A 138 -1.91 -3.69 6.15
CA GLU A 138 -2.80 -2.95 5.26
C GLU A 138 -2.85 -3.59 3.86
N TRP A 139 -3.52 -4.75 3.76
CA TRP A 139 -3.68 -5.50 2.51
C TRP A 139 -4.33 -4.69 1.39
N SER A 140 -5.21 -3.76 1.76
CA SER A 140 -5.96 -2.93 0.81
C SER A 140 -5.06 -2.05 -0.05
N ARG A 141 -3.92 -1.61 0.48
CA ARG A 141 -2.97 -0.72 -0.22
C ARG A 141 -2.12 -1.45 -1.24
N VAL A 142 -2.04 -2.78 -1.17
CA VAL A 142 -1.23 -3.59 -2.09
C VAL A 142 -1.90 -3.74 -3.46
N ASP A 143 -3.21 -4.00 -3.47
CA ASP A 143 -3.99 -4.31 -4.68
C ASP A 143 -5.24 -3.42 -4.86
N ARG A 144 -5.41 -2.37 -4.04
CA ARG A 144 -6.56 -1.44 -4.05
C ARG A 144 -7.93 -2.11 -3.87
N ARG A 145 -7.97 -3.30 -3.26
CA ARG A 145 -9.19 -4.06 -2.96
C ARG A 145 -9.44 -4.14 -1.47
N ALA A 146 -10.66 -4.46 -1.06
CA ALA A 146 -10.99 -4.64 0.36
C ALA A 146 -10.12 -5.74 0.99
N GLU A 147 -9.86 -5.65 2.29
CA GLU A 147 -9.05 -6.61 3.07
C GLU A 147 -9.71 -7.99 3.24
N ARG A 148 -10.92 -8.15 2.71
CA ARG A 148 -11.65 -9.41 2.69
C ARG A 148 -11.00 -10.39 1.71
N GLY A 149 -10.97 -11.67 2.05
CA GLY A 149 -10.40 -12.71 1.19
C GLY A 149 -8.89 -12.93 1.32
N ILE A 150 -8.26 -12.59 2.44
CA ILE A 150 -6.86 -12.95 2.72
C ILE A 150 -6.82 -14.31 3.43
N HIS A 151 -6.18 -15.29 2.79
CA HIS A 151 -6.10 -16.66 3.30
C HIS A 151 -4.65 -17.10 3.40
N LYS A 152 -4.22 -17.48 4.59
CA LYS A 152 -2.90 -18.08 4.78
C LYS A 152 -2.85 -19.43 4.08
N LEU A 153 -1.88 -19.63 3.19
CA LEU A 153 -1.63 -20.95 2.62
C LEU A 153 -1.19 -21.93 3.71
N ALA A 154 -1.68 -23.17 3.63
CA ALA A 154 -1.26 -24.22 4.52
C ALA A 154 0.25 -24.46 4.33
N PRO A 155 1.07 -24.37 5.39
CA PRO A 155 2.47 -24.74 5.28
C PRO A 155 2.60 -26.22 4.92
N SER A 156 3.68 -26.57 4.23
CA SER A 156 4.07 -27.95 3.96
C SER A 156 4.14 -28.77 5.24
N ASP A 157 3.91 -30.08 5.14
CA ASP A 157 3.97 -30.95 6.31
C ASP A 157 5.37 -31.00 6.96
N ALA A 158 6.41 -30.68 6.18
CA ALA A 158 7.79 -30.61 6.63
C ALA A 158 8.10 -29.39 7.52
N ASN A 159 7.35 -28.29 7.39
CA ASN A 159 7.56 -27.07 8.16
C ASN A 159 6.80 -27.11 9.50
N THR A 160 7.19 -28.03 10.36
CA THR A 160 6.55 -28.27 11.66
C THR A 160 6.57 -27.02 12.54
N VAL A 161 7.68 -26.26 12.53
CA VAL A 161 7.84 -25.03 13.33
C VAL A 161 6.79 -23.99 12.97
N LEU A 162 6.58 -23.71 11.68
CA LEU A 162 5.59 -22.73 11.26
C LEU A 162 4.16 -23.22 11.54
N ARG A 163 3.89 -24.51 11.32
CA ARG A 163 2.57 -25.09 11.60
C ARG A 163 2.20 -24.98 13.09
N GLU A 164 3.12 -25.35 13.98
CA GLU A 164 2.93 -25.22 15.43
C GLU A 164 2.72 -23.78 15.84
N ARG A 165 3.49 -22.84 15.26
CA ARG A 165 3.30 -21.41 15.50
C ARG A 165 1.91 -20.96 15.08
N ILE A 166 1.47 -21.30 13.86
CA ILE A 166 0.15 -20.90 13.34
C ILE A 166 -0.98 -21.49 14.18
N LEU A 167 -0.84 -22.74 14.63
CA LEU A 167 -1.83 -23.37 15.51
C LEU A 167 -1.94 -22.68 16.87
N ARG A 168 -0.82 -22.18 17.41
CA ARG A 168 -0.76 -21.54 18.73
C ARG A 168 -1.15 -20.06 18.70
N GLU A 169 -0.66 -19.33 17.71
CA GLU A 169 -0.69 -17.85 17.66
C GLU A 169 -1.58 -17.31 16.54
N GLY A 170 -1.96 -18.16 15.58
CA GLY A 170 -2.70 -17.77 14.39
C GLY A 170 -1.81 -17.50 13.16
N PRO A 171 -2.44 -17.24 12.00
CA PRO A 171 -1.75 -17.13 10.71
C PRO A 171 -1.02 -15.81 10.48
N PHE A 172 -1.02 -14.90 11.45
CA PHE A 172 -0.42 -13.57 11.37
C PHE A 172 0.50 -13.35 12.56
N ALA A 173 1.52 -12.52 12.40
CA ALA A 173 2.39 -12.12 13.49
C ALA A 173 1.68 -11.08 14.37
N ASP A 174 1.80 -11.22 15.70
CA ASP A 174 1.39 -10.15 16.62
C ASP A 174 2.45 -9.04 16.64
N PRO A 175 2.11 -7.80 16.23
CA PRO A 175 3.05 -6.70 16.23
C PRO A 175 3.24 -6.05 17.60
N SER A 176 2.50 -6.44 18.65
CA SER A 176 2.47 -5.78 19.95
C SER A 176 3.86 -5.57 20.57
N ALA A 177 4.76 -6.54 20.40
CA ALA A 177 6.13 -6.50 20.91
C ALA A 177 7.04 -5.48 20.20
N TYR A 178 6.67 -5.02 18.99
CA TYR A 178 7.49 -4.14 18.14
C TYR A 178 6.74 -2.85 17.75
N LEU A 179 5.61 -2.56 18.40
CA LEU A 179 4.79 -1.41 18.07
C LEU A 179 5.56 -0.11 18.31
N ASP A 180 5.62 0.75 17.29
CA ASP A 180 6.18 2.09 17.44
C ASP A 180 5.28 2.87 18.43
N PRO A 181 5.84 3.44 19.52
CA PRO A 181 5.05 4.21 20.49
C PRO A 181 4.27 5.37 19.88
N ARG A 182 4.69 5.85 18.70
CA ARG A 182 4.03 6.91 17.93
C ARG A 182 2.87 6.40 17.08
N THR A 183 2.58 5.10 17.11
CA THR A 183 1.49 4.49 16.34
C THR A 183 0.41 3.92 17.25
N THR A 184 -0.83 3.90 16.75
CA THR A 184 -1.94 3.18 17.35
C THR A 184 -1.77 1.67 17.11
N PRO A 185 -2.46 0.79 17.85
CA PRO A 185 -2.34 -0.67 17.68
C PRO A 185 -2.61 -1.17 16.25
N ASP A 186 -3.46 -0.47 15.49
CA ASP A 186 -3.74 -0.72 14.08
C ASP A 186 -2.63 -0.22 13.12
N GLY A 187 -1.51 0.30 13.64
CA GLY A 187 -0.35 0.73 12.85
C GLY A 187 -0.44 2.14 12.27
N ARG A 188 -1.51 2.89 12.56
CA ARG A 188 -1.66 4.30 12.12
C ARG A 188 -0.86 5.25 13.00
N TRP A 189 -0.47 6.42 12.46
CA TRP A 189 0.18 7.45 13.25
C TRP A 189 -0.75 8.01 14.31
N ARG A 190 -0.26 8.14 15.54
CA ARG A 190 -0.87 8.97 16.59
C ARG A 190 -0.57 10.42 16.26
N ILE A 191 -1.63 11.20 16.03
CA ILE A 191 -1.55 12.63 15.80
C ILE A 191 -2.36 13.29 16.91
N GLU A 192 -1.73 14.21 17.65
CA GLU A 192 -2.45 15.08 18.58
C GLU A 192 -3.32 16.05 17.79
N THR A 193 -4.61 16.16 18.11
CA THR A 193 -5.53 17.00 17.35
C THR A 193 -6.37 17.91 18.23
N SER A 194 -6.67 19.10 17.73
CA SER A 194 -7.63 20.01 18.36
C SER A 194 -8.30 20.90 17.32
N VAL A 195 -9.53 21.33 17.60
CA VAL A 195 -10.32 22.25 16.77
C VAL A 195 -10.84 23.36 17.68
N ARG A 196 -10.64 24.62 17.29
CA ARG A 196 -11.14 25.81 17.98
C ARG A 196 -11.66 26.82 16.98
N ASP A 197 -12.76 27.49 17.31
CA ASP A 197 -13.33 28.60 16.55
C ASP A 197 -13.61 28.32 15.05
N ALA A 198 -13.76 27.05 14.67
CA ALA A 198 -14.02 26.62 13.29
C ALA A 198 -15.51 26.33 13.08
N ASP A 199 -16.00 26.64 11.88
CA ASP A 199 -17.33 26.17 11.44
C ASP A 199 -17.31 24.64 11.16
N ASP A 200 -18.48 24.01 11.26
CA ASP A 200 -18.63 22.54 11.16
C ASP A 200 -18.11 21.98 9.82
N ASP A 201 -18.26 22.74 8.74
CA ASP A 201 -17.89 22.35 7.39
C ASP A 201 -16.36 22.37 7.19
N THR A 202 -15.70 23.41 7.70
CA THR A 202 -14.25 23.50 7.78
C THR A 202 -13.68 22.41 8.68
N ALA A 203 -14.31 22.16 9.84
CA ALA A 203 -13.90 21.10 10.75
C ALA A 203 -14.01 19.70 10.10
N ALA A 204 -15.06 19.43 9.34
CA ALA A 204 -15.22 18.18 8.61
C ALA A 204 -14.09 17.97 7.59
N THR A 205 -13.74 19.01 6.83
CA THR A 205 -12.62 18.98 5.86
C THR A 205 -11.28 18.75 6.55
N PHE A 206 -11.06 19.36 7.72
CA PHE A 206 -9.88 19.11 8.56
C PHE A 206 -9.77 17.65 9.03
N TRP A 207 -10.87 17.03 9.45
CA TRP A 207 -10.85 15.64 9.88
C TRP A 207 -10.57 14.67 8.73
N MET A 208 -11.05 14.96 7.52
CA MET A 208 -10.70 14.16 6.34
C MET A 208 -9.20 14.18 6.05
N LEU A 209 -8.55 15.34 6.14
CA LEU A 209 -7.10 15.43 6.00
C LEU A 209 -6.36 14.74 7.15
N THR A 210 -6.86 14.89 8.37
CA THR A 210 -6.30 14.22 9.56
C THR A 210 -6.28 12.71 9.37
N ASP A 211 -7.37 12.11 8.89
CA ASP A 211 -7.45 10.67 8.68
C ASP A 211 -6.46 10.18 7.62
N LEU A 212 -6.23 10.96 6.56
CA LEU A 212 -5.20 10.66 5.57
C LEU A 212 -3.78 10.78 6.14
N LEU A 213 -3.53 11.79 6.98
CA LEU A 213 -2.24 11.97 7.66
C LEU A 213 -1.93 10.83 8.63
N ARG A 214 -2.95 10.25 9.26
CA ARG A 214 -2.79 9.08 10.14
C ARG A 214 -2.31 7.84 9.39
N VAL A 215 -2.53 7.74 8.09
CA VAL A 215 -2.06 6.60 7.29
C VAL A 215 -0.54 6.63 7.18
N ARG A 216 0.12 5.56 7.60
CA ARG A 216 1.57 5.43 7.49
C ARG A 216 2.00 5.43 6.01
N GLY A 217 2.96 6.29 5.67
CA GLY A 217 3.36 6.51 4.29
C GLY A 217 2.29 7.15 3.40
N GLY A 218 1.18 7.64 3.95
CA GLY A 218 0.11 8.31 3.20
C GLY A 218 0.59 9.60 2.52
N VAL A 219 1.51 10.32 3.16
CA VAL A 219 2.28 11.41 2.55
C VAL A 219 3.61 10.88 2.00
N HIS A 220 4.48 10.35 2.86
CA HIS A 220 5.76 9.75 2.45
C HIS A 220 6.29 8.89 3.59
N THR A 221 7.06 7.84 3.30
CA THR A 221 7.68 6.97 4.34
C THR A 221 8.59 7.72 5.34
N ARG A 222 9.04 8.93 4.97
CA ARG A 222 9.92 9.78 5.78
C ARG A 222 9.13 10.82 6.58
N PHE A 223 7.85 10.97 6.30
CA PHE A 223 7.01 12.00 6.90
C PHE A 223 6.28 11.41 8.11
N VAL A 224 6.54 11.95 9.29
CA VAL A 224 5.94 11.51 10.55
C VAL A 224 5.15 12.68 11.14
N PRO A 225 3.81 12.70 11.00
CA PRO A 225 2.99 13.73 11.63
C PRO A 225 3.00 13.54 13.15
N VAL A 226 2.95 14.66 13.87
CA VAL A 226 3.01 14.70 15.34
C VAL A 226 1.73 15.32 15.90
N ALA A 227 1.36 16.50 15.40
CA ALA A 227 0.19 17.23 15.86
C ALA A 227 -0.46 17.99 14.70
N PHE A 228 -1.78 18.17 14.75
CA PHE A 228 -2.53 18.94 13.78
C PHE A 228 -3.67 19.69 14.46
N HIS A 229 -3.57 21.02 14.50
CA HIS A 229 -4.49 21.86 15.28
C HIS A 229 -5.15 22.91 14.40
N LEU A 230 -6.48 22.95 14.39
CA LEU A 230 -7.27 23.92 13.64
C LEU A 230 -7.73 25.07 14.56
N VAL A 231 -7.48 26.31 14.12
CA VAL A 231 -8.03 27.54 14.71
C VAL A 231 -8.69 28.36 13.62
N GLY A 232 -9.99 28.61 13.74
CA GLY A 232 -10.76 29.26 12.67
C GLY A 232 -10.73 28.45 11.39
N ARG A 233 -10.01 28.95 10.38
CA ARG A 233 -9.81 28.28 9.08
C ARG A 233 -8.35 27.95 8.80
N SER A 234 -7.48 28.03 9.80
CA SER A 234 -6.05 27.78 9.63
C SER A 234 -5.61 26.65 10.56
N ALA A 235 -5.03 25.61 9.99
CA ALA A 235 -4.53 24.48 10.74
C ALA A 235 -3.00 24.47 10.77
N THR A 236 -2.39 24.21 11.92
CA THR A 236 -0.94 24.04 12.03
C THR A 236 -0.61 22.57 12.17
N LEU A 237 0.14 22.03 11.20
CA LEU A 237 0.66 20.67 11.17
C LEU A 237 2.10 20.65 11.66
N THR A 238 2.34 20.01 12.79
CA THR A 238 3.68 19.73 13.32
C THR A 238 4.10 18.32 12.90
N TYR A 239 5.30 18.18 12.34
CA TYR A 239 5.81 16.91 11.81
C TYR A 239 7.32 16.77 11.97
N ARG A 240 7.80 15.53 11.81
CA ARG A 240 9.22 15.17 11.73
C ARG A 240 9.54 14.55 10.37
N LEU A 241 10.80 14.68 9.96
CA LEU A 241 11.33 14.03 8.78
C LEU A 241 12.38 12.99 9.19
N VAL A 242 12.16 11.73 8.84
CA VAL A 242 13.12 10.64 9.11
C VAL A 242 14.48 10.99 8.48
N GLY A 243 15.55 10.84 9.27
CA GLY A 243 16.90 11.23 8.88
C GLY A 243 17.22 12.71 9.10
N ARG A 244 16.30 13.51 9.68
CA ARG A 244 16.56 14.88 10.12
C ARG A 244 16.24 15.04 11.61
N PRO A 245 17.04 15.80 12.37
CA PRO A 245 16.85 15.93 13.83
C PRO A 245 15.73 16.91 14.23
N GLY A 246 15.28 17.78 13.32
CA GLY A 246 14.33 18.85 13.60
C GLY A 246 12.86 18.41 13.69
N ILE A 247 12.06 19.25 14.34
CA ILE A 247 10.60 19.30 14.27
C ILE A 247 10.23 20.52 13.42
N TYR A 248 9.24 20.36 12.55
CA TYR A 248 8.83 21.38 11.60
C TYR A 248 7.34 21.65 11.72
N ASP A 249 6.94 22.87 11.35
CA ASP A 249 5.54 23.27 11.30
C ASP A 249 5.15 23.70 9.88
N ALA A 250 3.92 23.40 9.51
CA ALA A 250 3.30 23.89 8.28
C ALA A 250 1.90 24.40 8.61
N THR A 251 1.65 25.68 8.38
CA THR A 251 0.31 26.27 8.51
C THR A 251 -0.46 26.07 7.22
N VAL A 252 -1.64 25.45 7.26
CA VAL A 252 -2.47 25.14 6.11
C VAL A 252 -3.85 25.77 6.28
N PRO A 253 -4.28 26.64 5.37
CA PRO A 253 -5.67 27.05 5.31
C PRO A 253 -6.59 25.89 4.93
N ILE A 254 -7.63 25.66 5.72
CA ILE A 254 -8.62 24.60 5.53
C ILE A 254 -9.85 25.20 4.84
N PRO A 255 -10.21 24.72 3.63
CA PRO A 255 -11.40 25.18 2.94
C PRO A 255 -12.67 24.61 3.57
N SER A 256 -13.78 25.32 3.42
CA SER A 256 -15.13 24.78 3.61
C SER A 256 -15.63 24.15 2.30
N SER A 257 -16.71 23.36 2.35
CA SER A 257 -17.34 22.79 1.15
C SER A 257 -17.76 23.86 0.15
N THR A 258 -18.16 25.05 0.63
CA THR A 258 -18.54 26.18 -0.25
C THR A 258 -17.34 26.68 -1.04
N ASP A 259 -16.16 26.78 -0.42
CA ASP A 259 -14.93 27.17 -1.11
C ASP A 259 -14.60 26.16 -2.22
N LEU A 260 -14.72 24.86 -1.92
CA LEU A 260 -14.37 23.77 -2.84
C LEU A 260 -15.39 23.59 -3.99
N ALA A 261 -16.64 23.98 -3.77
CA ALA A 261 -17.70 23.97 -4.77
C ALA A 261 -17.58 25.12 -5.79
N SER A 262 -16.79 26.15 -5.47
CA SER A 262 -16.59 27.30 -6.35
C SER A 262 -15.42 27.09 -7.31
N THR A 263 -15.59 27.46 -8.58
CA THR A 263 -14.45 27.51 -9.52
C THR A 263 -13.69 28.82 -9.28
N PRO A 264 -12.40 28.77 -8.95
CA PRO A 264 -11.66 29.99 -8.74
C PRO A 264 -11.34 30.77 -10.00
N SER A 265 -11.21 32.09 -9.83
CA SER A 265 -10.40 32.91 -10.73
C SER A 265 -8.95 32.42 -10.69
N GLN A 266 -8.33 32.23 -11.88
CA GLN A 266 -6.97 31.72 -11.98
C GLN A 266 -5.99 32.53 -11.11
N GLY A 267 -5.18 31.83 -10.29
CA GLY A 267 -4.08 32.41 -9.51
C GLY A 267 -4.27 32.52 -7.99
N ASP A 268 -5.49 32.43 -7.47
CA ASP A 268 -5.79 32.65 -6.03
C ASP A 268 -5.59 31.38 -5.16
N HIS A 269 -5.68 30.19 -5.77
CA HIS A 269 -5.78 28.93 -5.01
C HIS A 269 -4.50 28.42 -4.38
N VAL A 270 -3.35 28.53 -5.05
CA VAL A 270 -2.07 28.07 -4.48
C VAL A 270 -1.74 28.90 -3.23
N GLY A 271 -2.01 30.22 -3.28
CA GLY A 271 -1.86 31.11 -2.13
C GLY A 271 -2.88 30.84 -1.02
N ARG A 272 -4.10 30.43 -1.37
CA ARG A 272 -5.19 30.19 -0.42
C ARG A 272 -5.28 28.79 0.17
N TYR A 273 -4.77 27.74 -0.47
CA TYR A 273 -4.97 26.34 -0.06
C TYR A 273 -3.73 25.44 -0.23
N GLY A 274 -2.61 26.03 -0.65
CA GLY A 274 -1.28 25.40 -0.57
C GLY A 274 -0.87 24.48 -1.72
N TYR A 275 -1.71 24.26 -2.75
CA TYR A 275 -1.30 23.56 -3.96
C TYR A 275 -2.17 23.93 -5.16
N HIS A 276 -1.79 23.48 -6.36
CA HIS A 276 -2.56 23.69 -7.59
C HIS A 276 -3.40 22.43 -7.88
N PRO A 277 -4.70 22.42 -7.53
CA PRO A 277 -5.54 21.29 -7.86
C PRO A 277 -5.81 21.19 -9.37
N PRO A 278 -6.03 19.97 -9.88
CA PRO A 278 -6.20 19.74 -11.31
C PRO A 278 -7.62 20.02 -11.83
N VAL A 279 -8.65 19.94 -10.97
CA VAL A 279 -10.08 20.01 -11.35
C VAL A 279 -10.87 20.81 -10.30
N PHE A 280 -11.85 21.60 -10.74
CA PHE A 280 -12.91 22.18 -9.91
C PHE A 280 -14.29 21.94 -10.54
N PRO A 281 -15.38 21.91 -9.76
CA PRO A 281 -15.42 21.86 -8.28
C PRO A 281 -14.81 20.55 -7.75
N MET A 282 -14.47 20.51 -6.46
CA MET A 282 -13.95 19.29 -5.82
C MET A 282 -14.58 19.01 -4.46
N THR A 283 -14.44 17.78 -3.98
CA THR A 283 -14.83 17.40 -2.62
C THR A 283 -13.69 17.65 -1.63
N ALA A 284 -14.01 17.73 -0.33
CA ALA A 284 -13.01 17.81 0.74
C ALA A 284 -12.01 16.64 0.71
N GLY A 285 -12.46 15.45 0.32
CA GLY A 285 -11.58 14.29 0.14
C GLY A 285 -10.62 14.45 -1.03
N GLN A 286 -11.09 14.93 -2.18
CA GLN A 286 -10.23 15.24 -3.32
C GLN A 286 -9.21 16.32 -2.95
N TRP A 287 -9.63 17.34 -2.22
CA TRP A 287 -8.73 18.39 -1.73
C TRP A 287 -7.63 17.81 -0.82
N ALA A 288 -8.01 17.03 0.19
CA ALA A 288 -7.08 16.46 1.17
C ALA A 288 -6.10 15.49 0.52
N HIS A 289 -6.55 14.64 -0.41
CA HIS A 289 -5.67 13.77 -1.20
C HIS A 289 -4.68 14.56 -2.05
N GLY A 290 -5.15 15.64 -2.70
CA GLY A 290 -4.28 16.52 -3.48
C GLY A 290 -3.21 17.19 -2.64
N LEU A 291 -3.55 17.64 -1.42
CA LEU A 291 -2.58 18.22 -0.50
C LEU A 291 -1.55 17.19 0.00
N CYS A 292 -1.98 15.98 0.37
CA CYS A 292 -1.06 14.89 0.73
C CYS A 292 -0.12 14.53 -0.43
N ALA A 293 -0.61 14.50 -1.67
CA ALA A 293 0.21 14.26 -2.86
C ALA A 293 1.22 15.40 -3.11
N PHE A 294 0.81 16.66 -2.91
CA PHE A 294 1.73 17.79 -2.96
C PHE A 294 2.84 17.67 -1.91
N TRP A 295 2.50 17.35 -0.66
CA TRP A 295 3.50 17.12 0.39
C TRP A 295 4.39 15.93 0.10
N MET A 296 3.87 14.86 -0.49
CA MET A 296 4.66 13.71 -0.94
C MET A 296 5.78 14.17 -1.87
N GLU A 297 5.46 14.96 -2.90
CA GLU A 297 6.45 15.51 -3.83
C GLU A 297 7.45 16.39 -3.10
N MET A 298 6.98 17.28 -2.22
CA MET A 298 7.87 18.17 -1.48
C MET A 298 8.82 17.42 -0.54
N VAL A 299 8.37 16.35 0.11
CA VAL A 299 9.24 15.46 0.90
C VAL A 299 10.22 14.73 -0.02
N ALA A 300 9.74 14.13 -1.11
CA ALA A 300 10.56 13.35 -2.04
C ALA A 300 11.72 14.19 -2.60
N TYR A 301 11.44 15.41 -3.05
CA TYR A 301 12.43 16.34 -3.60
C TYR A 301 13.20 17.15 -2.53
N GLY A 302 12.97 16.90 -1.23
CA GLY A 302 13.67 17.56 -0.13
C GLY A 302 13.36 19.05 0.01
N ARG A 303 12.19 19.49 -0.47
CA ARG A 303 11.74 20.89 -0.50
C ARG A 303 10.86 21.29 0.68
N ILE A 304 10.42 20.34 1.51
CA ILE A 304 9.65 20.61 2.73
C ILE A 304 10.61 20.67 3.95
N GLY A 305 10.36 21.59 4.88
CA GLY A 305 11.22 21.88 6.03
C GLY A 305 11.72 23.32 6.01
N ASP A 306 12.98 23.52 5.62
CA ASP A 306 13.70 24.83 5.68
C ASP A 306 13.14 25.91 4.75
N VAL A 307 12.29 25.52 3.80
CA VAL A 307 11.62 26.43 2.87
C VAL A 307 10.23 26.72 3.43
N ARG A 308 9.97 27.98 3.80
CA ARG A 308 8.60 28.44 4.08
C ARG A 308 7.71 27.96 2.94
N PRO A 309 6.60 27.26 3.23
CA PRO A 309 5.66 26.89 2.18
C PRO A 309 5.26 28.14 1.40
N PRO A 310 5.03 28.07 0.08
CA PRO A 310 4.72 29.26 -0.74
C PRO A 310 3.47 30.04 -0.28
N TRP A 311 2.65 29.45 0.61
CA TRP A 311 1.47 30.06 1.22
C TRP A 311 1.70 30.66 2.62
N ALA A 312 2.88 30.46 3.23
CA ALA A 312 3.29 31.12 4.47
C ALA A 312 3.87 32.51 4.15
N ARG A 313 3.00 33.48 3.87
CA ARG A 313 3.37 34.91 3.86
C ARG A 313 3.39 35.45 5.27
#